data_AF-A0A0N4Z155-F1
#
_entry.id   AF-A0A0N4Z155-F1
#
_cell.length_a   1.000
_cell.length_b   1.000
_cell.length_c   1.000
_cell.angle_alpha   90.00
_cell.angle_beta   90.00
_cell.angle_gamma   90.00
#
_symmetry.space_group_name_H-M   'P 1'
#
loop_
_entity.id
_entity.type
_entity.pdbx_description
1 polymer ?
#
loop_
_entity_poly.entity_id
_entity_poly.type
_entity_poly.pdbx_seq_one_letter_code
_entity_poly.pdbx_strand_id
1 'polypeptide(L)'
;MQASPLTNSVPIPFSKSLNEIKAEQAINLDILRVKLVGISMKDIVPMLVSRRVLQSFEMNEVYSKENSKEQIEALISILETKNHWMGPFIDSLIRNGQFALVRELIDESNLNRSASGSPK
;
A
#
# COMPACT_ATOMS: atom_id res chain seq x y z
N MET A 1 -42.38 -11.13 -37.52
CA MET A 1 -41.97 -10.67 -36.18
C MET A 1 -40.45 -10.56 -36.19
N GLN A 2 -39.90 -9.37 -35.99
CA GLN A 2 -38.46 -9.11 -36.04
C GLN A 2 -37.79 -9.58 -34.74
N ALA A 3 -36.65 -10.26 -34.84
CA ALA A 3 -35.80 -10.58 -33.70
C ALA A 3 -34.82 -9.42 -33.50
N SER A 4 -34.93 -8.72 -32.38
CA SER A 4 -33.97 -7.67 -31.98
C SER A 4 -32.69 -8.31 -31.43
N PRO A 5 -31.49 -7.86 -31.83
CA PRO A 5 -30.24 -8.33 -31.22
C PRO A 5 -30.02 -7.61 -29.88
N LEU A 6 -29.83 -8.40 -28.81
CA LEU A 6 -29.40 -7.92 -27.49
C LEU A 6 -27.92 -7.51 -27.55
N THR A 7 -27.64 -6.24 -27.78
CA THR A 7 -26.30 -5.67 -27.56
C THR A 7 -26.17 -5.26 -26.10
N ASN A 8 -25.99 -6.21 -25.19
CA ASN A 8 -25.49 -5.92 -23.86
C ASN A 8 -23.98 -5.73 -23.96
N SER A 9 -23.54 -4.53 -24.36
CA SER A 9 -22.17 -4.09 -24.13
C SER A 9 -22.00 -3.90 -22.62
N VAL A 10 -21.60 -4.97 -21.92
CA VAL A 10 -21.17 -4.87 -20.52
C VAL A 10 -20.02 -3.85 -20.49
N PRO A 11 -20.14 -2.73 -19.76
CA PRO A 11 -19.04 -1.80 -19.63
C PRO A 11 -17.87 -2.55 -18.99
N ILE A 12 -16.79 -2.74 -19.74
CA ILE A 12 -15.55 -3.26 -19.17
C ILE A 12 -15.13 -2.21 -18.14
N PRO A 13 -14.95 -2.55 -16.85
CA PRO A 13 -14.48 -1.60 -15.87
C PRO A 13 -13.14 -1.07 -16.34
N PHE A 14 -13.08 0.21 -16.69
CA PHE A 14 -11.85 0.86 -17.09
C PHE A 14 -10.84 0.72 -15.95
N SER A 15 -9.62 0.30 -16.29
CA SER A 15 -8.52 0.29 -15.33
C SER A 15 -8.34 1.68 -14.74
N LYS A 16 -8.07 1.77 -13.43
CA LYS A 16 -7.80 3.04 -12.75
C LYS A 16 -6.77 3.86 -13.50
N SER A 17 -6.98 5.18 -13.56
CA SER A 17 -5.99 6.07 -14.15
C SER A 17 -4.70 6.09 -13.31
N LEU A 18 -3.56 6.46 -13.92
CA LEU A 18 -2.29 6.56 -13.19
C LEU A 18 -2.39 7.55 -12.01
N ASN A 19 -3.16 8.63 -12.16
CA ASN A 19 -3.36 9.62 -11.11
C ASN A 19 -4.18 9.05 -9.95
N GLU A 20 -5.22 8.25 -10.23
CA GLU A 20 -5.97 7.53 -9.19
C GLU A 20 -5.09 6.54 -8.43
N ILE A 21 -4.23 5.81 -9.13
CA ILE A 21 -3.30 4.86 -8.51
C ILE A 21 -2.32 5.60 -7.58
N LYS A 22 -1.75 6.72 -8.03
CA LYS A 22 -0.85 7.54 -7.21
C LYS A 22 -1.55 8.15 -6.00
N ALA A 23 -2.80 8.61 -6.16
CA ALA A 23 -3.59 9.13 -5.05
C ALA A 23 -3.88 8.03 -4.01
N GLU A 24 -4.27 6.83 -4.44
CA GLU A 24 -4.46 5.67 -3.57
C GLU A 24 -3.16 5.29 -2.86
N GLN A 25 -2.03 5.34 -3.56
CA GLN A 25 -0.72 5.11 -2.96
C GLN A 25 -0.38 6.14 -1.87
N ALA A 26 -0.59 7.43 -2.12
CA ALA A 26 -0.34 8.48 -1.15
C ALA A 26 -1.18 8.30 0.13
N ILE A 27 -2.48 8.02 -0.02
CA ILE A 27 -3.38 7.74 1.11
C ILE A 27 -2.89 6.53 1.92
N ASN A 28 -2.49 5.46 1.23
CA ASN A 28 -1.98 4.26 1.90
C ASN A 28 -0.69 4.53 2.69
N LEU A 29 0.20 5.37 2.16
CA LEU A 29 1.43 5.77 2.86
C LEU A 29 1.14 6.63 4.10
N ASP A 30 0.14 7.52 4.03
CA ASP A 30 -0.29 8.31 5.18
C ASP A 30 -0.90 7.44 6.30
N ILE A 31 -1.71 6.44 5.94
CA ILE A 31 -2.21 5.46 6.91
C ILE A 31 -1.04 4.73 7.57
N LEU A 32 -0.06 4.27 6.78
CA LEU A 32 1.11 3.58 7.30
C LEU A 32 1.94 4.42 8.27
N ARG A 33 2.10 5.72 8.00
CA ARG A 33 2.80 6.64 8.90
C ARG A 33 2.24 6.58 10.31
N VAL A 34 0.92 6.49 10.44
CA VAL A 34 0.23 6.41 11.73
C VAL A 34 0.32 5.01 12.32
N LYS A 35 0.05 3.96 11.52
CA LYS A 35 -0.03 2.58 12.01
C LYS A 35 1.33 1.99 12.40
N LEU A 36 2.42 2.44 11.80
CA LEU A 36 3.76 1.91 12.07
C LEU A 36 4.35 2.37 13.40
N VAL A 37 3.70 3.31 14.11
CA VAL A 37 4.16 3.74 15.43
C VAL A 37 4.17 2.56 16.40
N GLY A 38 5.34 2.28 16.97
CA GLY A 38 5.55 1.15 17.88
C GLY A 38 5.92 -0.17 17.20
N ILE A 39 5.95 -0.22 15.85
CA ILE A 39 6.42 -1.38 15.10
C ILE A 39 7.93 -1.26 14.85
N SER A 40 8.66 -2.35 15.09
CA SER A 40 10.10 -2.40 14.84
C SER A 40 10.38 -2.55 13.35
N MET A 41 11.23 -1.68 12.80
CA MET A 41 11.63 -1.78 11.39
C MET A 41 12.38 -3.09 11.06
N LYS A 42 12.96 -3.75 12.07
CA LYS A 42 13.60 -5.06 11.92
C LYS A 42 12.63 -6.17 11.52
N ASP A 43 11.36 -5.99 11.80
CA ASP A 43 10.30 -6.95 11.49
C ASP A 43 9.87 -6.81 10.02
N ILE A 44 10.01 -5.61 9.46
CA ILE A 44 9.47 -5.24 8.14
C ILE A 44 10.56 -5.22 7.07
N VAL A 45 11.60 -4.41 7.27
CA VAL A 45 12.59 -4.06 6.24
C VAL A 45 13.31 -5.28 5.66
N PRO A 46 13.75 -6.30 6.44
CA PRO A 46 14.42 -7.46 5.87
C PRO A 46 13.52 -8.25 4.92
N MET A 47 12.21 -8.34 5.23
CA MET A 47 11.24 -8.99 4.36
C MET A 47 11.12 -8.23 3.04
N LEU A 48 11.01 -6.91 3.09
CA LEU A 48 10.91 -6.10 1.89
C LEU A 48 12.16 -6.18 1.00
N VAL A 49 13.35 -6.31 1.59
CA VAL A 49 14.59 -6.59 0.83
C VAL A 49 14.53 -7.98 0.20
N SER A 50 14.13 -9.01 0.95
CA SER A 50 14.03 -10.38 0.44
C SER A 50 13.04 -10.50 -0.73
N ARG A 51 11.98 -9.68 -0.71
CA ARG A 51 10.95 -9.57 -1.75
C ARG A 51 11.31 -8.59 -2.87
N ARG A 52 12.53 -8.03 -2.86
CA ARG A 52 13.06 -7.10 -3.85
C ARG A 52 12.25 -5.79 -3.99
N VAL A 53 11.55 -5.39 -2.93
CA VAL A 53 10.90 -4.08 -2.84
C VAL A 53 11.94 -3.02 -2.49
N LEU A 54 12.81 -3.32 -1.52
CA LEU A 54 13.96 -2.51 -1.16
C LEU A 54 15.27 -3.16 -1.62
N GLN A 55 16.26 -2.32 -1.90
CA GLN A 55 17.65 -2.70 -2.11
C GLN A 55 18.42 -2.60 -0.78
N SER A 56 19.55 -3.29 -0.67
CA SER A 56 20.32 -3.35 0.58
C SER A 56 20.83 -1.98 1.05
N PHE A 57 21.14 -1.04 0.14
CA PHE A 57 21.53 0.30 0.54
C PHE A 57 20.35 1.13 1.08
N GLU A 58 19.13 0.90 0.57
CA GLU A 58 17.91 1.55 1.07
C GLU A 58 17.55 1.02 2.47
N MET A 59 17.79 -0.26 2.73
CA MET A 59 17.72 -0.82 4.10
C MET A 59 18.71 -0.16 5.04
N ASN A 60 19.95 0.08 4.60
CA ASN A 60 20.94 0.80 5.40
C ASN A 60 20.51 2.25 5.64
N GLU A 61 19.90 2.91 4.66
CA GLU A 61 19.35 4.25 4.81
C GLU A 61 18.28 4.30 5.91
N VAL A 62 17.34 3.34 5.91
CA VAL A 62 16.33 3.24 6.98
C VAL A 62 17.01 3.04 8.34
N TYR A 63 17.92 2.08 8.47
CA TYR A 63 18.55 1.78 9.76
C TYR A 63 19.58 2.79 10.24
N SER A 64 20.06 3.67 9.35
CA SER A 64 20.95 4.77 9.74
C SER A 64 20.24 5.85 10.55
N LYS A 65 18.91 5.88 10.57
CA LYS A 65 18.14 6.87 11.35
C LYS A 65 18.12 6.51 12.83
N GLU A 66 18.21 7.53 13.68
CA GLU A 66 18.45 7.39 15.12
C GLU A 66 17.22 6.90 15.89
N ASN A 67 16.02 7.31 15.47
CA ASN A 67 14.78 7.01 16.16
C ASN A 67 13.75 6.36 15.24
N SER A 68 12.81 5.62 15.84
CA SER A 68 11.79 4.86 15.10
C SER A 68 10.95 5.73 14.15
N LYS A 69 10.65 6.97 14.55
CA LYS A 69 9.90 7.91 13.71
C LYS A 69 10.65 8.26 12.42
N GLU A 70 11.93 8.60 12.53
CA GLU A 70 12.76 8.89 11.35
C GLU A 70 12.96 7.65 10.47
N GLN A 71 13.07 6.47 11.07
CA GLN A 71 13.14 5.21 10.31
C GLN A 71 11.84 4.98 9.51
N ILE A 72 10.68 5.25 10.11
CA ILE A 72 9.37 5.15 9.44
C ILE A 72 9.29 6.15 8.28
N GLU A 73 9.67 7.42 8.49
CA GLU A 73 9.66 8.42 7.42
C GLU A 73 10.61 8.06 6.27
N ALA A 74 11.80 7.55 6.59
CA ALA A 74 12.75 7.06 5.59
C ALA A 74 12.14 5.92 4.76
N LEU A 75 11.53 4.93 5.42
CA LEU A 75 10.85 3.83 4.75
C LEU A 75 9.71 4.33 3.85
N ILE A 76 8.87 5.25 4.33
CA ILE A 76 7.76 5.83 3.56
C ILE A 76 8.27 6.55 2.31
N SER A 77 9.31 7.38 2.46
CA SER A 77 9.91 8.10 1.34
C SER A 77 10.45 7.14 0.27
N ILE A 78 11.06 6.03 0.67
CA ILE A 78 11.49 4.99 -0.26
C ILE A 78 10.27 4.36 -0.96
N LEU A 79 9.26 3.94 -0.19
CA LEU A 79 8.06 3.26 -0.70
C LEU A 79 7.21 4.14 -1.64
N GLU A 80 7.23 5.45 -1.50
CA GLU A 80 6.61 6.40 -2.42
C GLU A 80 7.13 6.23 -3.86
N THR A 81 8.41 5.89 -4.01
CA THR A 81 9.04 5.66 -5.32
C THR A 81 8.83 4.25 -5.87
N LYS A 82 8.30 3.32 -5.05
CA LYS A 82 8.15 1.91 -5.41
C LYS A 82 6.73 1.61 -5.89
N ASN A 83 6.63 0.63 -6.77
CA ASN A 83 5.36 0.03 -7.16
C ASN A 83 5.18 -1.32 -6.45
N HIS A 84 3.94 -1.76 -6.28
CA HIS A 84 3.58 -3.10 -5.79
C HIS A 84 4.19 -3.49 -4.43
N TRP A 85 4.54 -2.52 -3.58
CA TRP A 85 5.16 -2.78 -2.28
C TRP A 85 4.16 -3.29 -1.22
N MET A 86 2.87 -2.96 -1.37
CA MET A 86 1.83 -3.22 -0.37
C MET A 86 1.68 -4.72 -0.03
N GLY A 87 1.72 -5.60 -1.04
CA GLY A 87 1.61 -7.05 -0.82
C GLY A 87 2.76 -7.59 0.05
N PRO A 88 4.02 -7.44 -0.37
CA PRO A 88 5.19 -7.79 0.45
C PRO A 88 5.21 -7.14 1.85
N PHE A 89 4.68 -5.92 1.97
CA PHE A 89 4.57 -5.21 3.24
C PHE A 89 3.54 -5.88 4.17
N ILE A 90 2.33 -6.16 3.69
CA ILE A 90 1.31 -6.89 4.44
C ILE A 90 1.82 -8.28 4.86
N ASP A 91 2.50 -8.99 3.95
CA ASP A 91 3.17 -10.27 4.23
C ASP A 91 4.13 -10.17 5.42
N SER A 92 4.91 -9.09 5.50
CA SER A 92 5.84 -8.85 6.60
C SER A 92 5.10 -8.67 7.92
N LEU A 93 4.01 -7.92 7.95
CA LEU A 93 3.21 -7.71 9.15
C LEU A 93 2.57 -9.01 9.64
N ILE A 94 1.97 -9.79 8.73
CA ILE A 94 1.37 -11.09 9.04
C ILE A 94 2.39 -12.04 9.68
N ARG A 95 3.60 -12.13 9.11
CA ARG A 95 4.66 -13.02 9.61
C ARG A 95 5.18 -12.64 10.98
N ASN A 96 5.04 -11.37 11.36
CA ASN A 96 5.41 -10.86 12.68
C ASN A 96 4.21 -10.75 13.63
N GLY A 97 3.09 -11.40 13.32
CA GLY A 97 1.92 -11.47 14.20
C GLY A 97 1.05 -10.22 14.25
N GLN A 98 1.28 -9.24 13.37
CA GLN A 98 0.59 -7.95 13.34
C GLN A 98 -0.77 -8.03 12.59
N PHE A 99 -1.55 -9.08 12.85
CA PHE A 99 -2.81 -9.35 12.14
C PHE A 99 -3.88 -8.26 12.36
N ALA A 100 -3.97 -7.73 13.59
CA ALA A 100 -4.92 -6.66 13.92
C ALA A 100 -4.64 -5.40 13.09
N LEU A 101 -3.37 -4.99 13.02
CA LEU A 101 -2.93 -3.84 12.25
C LEU A 101 -3.18 -4.03 10.75
N VAL A 102 -2.92 -5.23 10.21
CA VAL A 102 -3.23 -5.55 8.80
C VAL A 102 -4.72 -5.39 8.51
N ARG A 103 -5.58 -5.85 9.42
CA ARG A 103 -7.03 -5.73 9.24
C ARG A 103 -7.47 -4.28 9.22
N GLU A 104 -7.00 -3.47 10.17
CA GLU A 104 -7.26 -2.03 10.22
C GLU A 104 -6.77 -1.32 8.95
N LEU A 105 -5.56 -1.65 8.49
CA LEU A 105 -4.99 -1.10 7.27
C LEU A 105 -5.87 -1.37 6.04
N ILE A 106 -6.31 -2.63 5.88
CA ILE A 106 -7.16 -3.05 4.77
C ILE A 106 -8.51 -2.34 4.85
N ASP A 107 -9.12 -2.28 6.04
CA ASP A 107 -10.41 -1.62 6.23
C ASP A 107 -10.34 -0.12 5.93
N GLU A 108 -9.31 0.58 6.42
CA GLU A 108 -9.09 2.01 6.14
C GLU A 108 -8.76 2.28 4.67
N SER A 109 -7.98 1.43 4.02
CA SER A 109 -7.69 1.57 2.58
C SER A 109 -8.95 1.36 1.72
N ASN A 110 -9.80 0.38 2.08
CA ASN A 110 -11.05 0.10 1.38
C ASN A 110 -12.12 1.19 1.60
N LEU A 111 -12.19 1.75 2.81
CA LEU A 111 -13.08 2.88 3.11
C LEU A 111 -12.73 4.08 2.21
N ASN A 112 -11.44 4.40 2.08
CA ASN A 112 -10.97 5.49 1.23
C ASN A 112 -11.20 5.24 -0.27
N ARG A 113 -11.05 3.98 -0.72
CA ARG A 113 -11.41 3.58 -2.09
C ARG A 113 -12.91 3.75 -2.40
N SER A 114 -13.77 3.59 -1.38
CA SER A 114 -15.22 3.71 -1.53
C SER A 114 -15.68 5.18 -1.53
N ALA A 115 -14.97 6.05 -0.81
CA ALA A 115 -15.22 7.50 -0.77
C ALA A 115 -14.88 8.21 -2.09
N SER A 116 -13.92 7.69 -2.86
CA SER A 116 -13.55 8.25 -4.18
C SER A 116 -14.50 7.85 -5.33
N GLY A 117 -15.55 7.07 -5.05
CA GLY A 117 -16.47 6.49 -6.05
C GLY A 117 -17.74 7.28 -6.34
N SER A 118 -17.87 8.53 -5.89
CA SER A 118 -19.05 9.36 -6.17
C SER A 118 -18.73 10.49 -7.16
N PRO A 119 -19.04 10.34 -8.47
CA PRO A 119 -19.28 11.48 -9.34
C PRO A 119 -20.71 11.98 -9.13
N LYS A 120 -20.86 13.27 -8.85
CA LYS A 120 -22.07 14.02 -9.22
C LYS A 120 -21.81 14.70 -10.56
#